data_AF-A0A101V8C0-F1
#
_entry.id   AF-A0A101V8C0-F1
#
_cell.length_a   1.000
_cell.length_b   1.000
_cell.length_c   1.000
_cell.angle_alpha   90.00
_cell.angle_beta   90.00
_cell.angle_gamma   90.00
#
_symmetry.space_group_name_H-M   'P 1'
#
loop_
_entity.id
_entity.type
_entity.pdbx_description
1 polymer ?
#
loop_
_entity_poly.entity_id
_entity_poly.type
_entity_poly.pdbx_seq_one_letter_code
_entity_poly.pdbx_strand_id
1 'polypeptide(L)'
;MKRKSKFLTFILSFIPGLGQMYLGQVMRGWIFLLTTIGTFLGIFVLMEILFIHSAGVLFIIIPLIWLISLVDSMIIANRINNMDVEDGNEKRQVNSLELTKQNKKLIALAFSIIPGAGHMYLGLQRQGLQLMTMFFFILFFTDALRLSFLMFILPVIWFFGVFDTLKKVSDEGASKDEDIIFFSWINGDRHWEIGKNKILGYGLIILGLILIFNRVALPLIGQYISWTISNYLQTALIAFLFILGGIKLLLGSKEEKSGEKGEENGGSSLCESGE
;
A
#
# COMPACT_ATOMS: atom_id res chain seq x y z
N MET A 1 -36.30 -12.23 -7.11
CA MET A 1 -36.17 -10.78 -7.44
C MET A 1 -34.70 -10.51 -7.73
N LYS A 2 -34.28 -9.81 -8.81
CA LYS A 2 -32.85 -9.81 -9.23
C LYS A 2 -31.91 -9.50 -8.05
N ARG A 3 -31.03 -10.43 -7.70
CA ARG A 3 -29.93 -10.25 -6.73
C ARG A 3 -29.25 -8.89 -6.93
N LYS A 4 -29.07 -8.16 -5.84
CA LYS A 4 -28.47 -6.82 -5.86
C LYS A 4 -27.01 -6.94 -5.43
N SER A 5 -26.12 -6.24 -6.13
CA SER A 5 -24.70 -6.28 -5.81
C SER A 5 -24.44 -5.57 -4.48
N LYS A 6 -23.93 -6.31 -3.48
CA LYS A 6 -23.48 -5.72 -2.20
C LYS A 6 -22.39 -4.68 -2.42
N PHE A 7 -21.57 -4.86 -3.45
CA PHE A 7 -20.54 -3.90 -3.79
C PHE A 7 -21.11 -2.61 -4.35
N LEU A 8 -22.01 -2.73 -5.33
CA LEU A 8 -22.60 -1.55 -5.94
C LEU A 8 -23.40 -0.78 -4.88
N THR A 9 -24.06 -1.48 -3.96
CA THR A 9 -24.62 -0.88 -2.75
C THR A 9 -23.57 -0.14 -1.94
N PHE A 10 -22.41 -0.74 -1.65
CA PHE A 10 -21.32 -0.10 -0.90
C PHE A 10 -20.77 1.15 -1.58
N ILE A 11 -20.43 1.07 -2.87
CA ILE A 11 -19.92 2.21 -3.67
C ILE A 11 -20.96 3.32 -3.74
N LEU A 12 -22.21 2.96 -3.98
CA LEU A 12 -23.28 3.94 -4.13
C LEU A 12 -23.64 4.57 -2.79
N SER A 13 -23.48 3.85 -1.67
CA SER A 13 -23.60 4.39 -0.30
C SER A 13 -22.50 5.39 0.07
N PHE A 14 -21.51 5.66 -0.80
CA PHE A 14 -20.61 6.79 -0.62
C PHE A 14 -21.38 8.12 -0.51
N ILE A 15 -22.52 8.22 -1.22
CA ILE A 15 -23.49 9.30 -1.02
C ILE A 15 -24.62 8.74 -0.16
N PRO A 16 -24.85 9.29 1.06
CA PRO A 16 -25.90 8.81 1.95
C PRO A 16 -27.25 8.74 1.23
N GLY A 17 -27.88 7.57 1.29
CA GLY A 17 -29.18 7.30 0.69
C GLY A 17 -29.18 6.63 -0.69
N LEU A 18 -28.17 6.81 -1.53
CA LEU A 18 -28.21 6.25 -2.90
C LEU A 18 -28.14 4.71 -2.90
N GLY A 19 -27.35 4.10 -2.01
CA GLY A 19 -27.29 2.64 -1.88
C GLY A 19 -28.64 2.00 -1.57
N GLN A 20 -29.50 2.67 -0.80
CA GLN A 20 -30.86 2.20 -0.49
C GLN A 20 -31.80 2.38 -1.68
N MET A 21 -31.67 3.47 -2.44
CA MET A 21 -32.43 3.67 -3.68
C MET A 21 -32.12 2.58 -4.71
N TYR A 22 -30.84 2.19 -4.84
CA TYR A 22 -30.45 1.07 -5.72
C TYR A 22 -31.08 -0.27 -5.32
N LEU A 23 -31.24 -0.50 -4.02
CA LEU A 23 -31.91 -1.68 -3.47
C LEU A 23 -33.44 -1.62 -3.60
N GLY A 24 -34.00 -0.53 -4.12
CA GLY A 24 -35.43 -0.32 -4.30
C GLY A 24 -36.14 0.32 -3.10
N GLN A 25 -35.40 0.68 -2.05
CA GLN A 25 -35.92 1.34 -0.85
C GLN A 25 -35.84 2.87 -1.01
N VAL A 26 -36.59 3.40 -1.99
CA VAL A 26 -36.51 4.81 -2.42
C VAL A 26 -36.82 5.79 -1.28
N MET A 27 -37.85 5.51 -0.47
CA MET A 27 -38.25 6.37 0.65
C MET A 27 -37.14 6.50 1.70
N ARG A 28 -36.49 5.39 2.07
CA ARG A 28 -35.38 5.40 3.02
C ARG A 28 -34.18 6.16 2.47
N GLY A 29 -33.88 5.95 1.19
CA GLY A 29 -32.80 6.67 0.51
C GLY A 29 -32.98 8.19 0.55
N TRP A 30 -34.20 8.68 0.31
CA TRP A 30 -34.50 10.11 0.42
C TRP A 30 -34.32 10.66 1.83
N ILE A 31 -34.67 9.89 2.86
CA ILE A 31 -34.48 10.33 4.25
C ILE A 31 -33.00 10.62 4.51
N PHE A 32 -32.10 9.69 4.17
CA PHE A 32 -30.66 9.92 4.38
C PHE A 32 -30.12 11.08 3.53
N LEU A 33 -30.53 11.17 2.27
CA LEU A 33 -30.08 12.22 1.35
C LEU A 33 -30.52 13.62 1.85
N LEU A 34 -31.80 13.77 2.19
CA LEU A 34 -32.33 15.03 2.72
C LEU A 34 -31.72 15.38 4.09
N THR A 35 -31.45 14.40 4.94
CA THR A 35 -30.80 14.64 6.24
C THR A 35 -29.37 15.15 6.06
N THR A 36 -28.61 14.58 5.13
CA THR A 36 -27.24 15.05 4.82
C THR A 36 -27.24 16.45 4.21
N ILE A 37 -28.14 16.75 3.27
CA ILE A 37 -28.26 18.09 2.69
C ILE A 37 -28.70 19.10 3.76
N GLY A 38 -29.70 18.78 4.57
CA GLY A 38 -30.23 19.64 5.61
C GLY A 38 -29.19 19.94 6.69
N THR A 39 -28.39 18.96 7.08
CA THR A 39 -27.28 19.18 8.04
C THR A 39 -26.19 20.08 7.45
N PHE A 40 -25.80 19.88 6.20
CA PHE A 40 -24.82 20.74 5.53
C PHE A 40 -25.31 22.19 5.42
N LEU A 41 -26.55 22.40 4.96
CA LEU A 41 -27.18 23.71 4.86
C LEU A 41 -27.36 24.37 6.23
N GLY A 42 -27.78 23.61 7.24
CA GLY A 42 -27.95 24.11 8.60
C GLY A 42 -26.64 24.63 9.20
N ILE A 43 -25.54 23.88 9.01
CA ILE A 43 -24.21 24.32 9.44
C ILE A 43 -23.80 25.58 8.68
N PHE A 44 -24.00 25.62 7.37
CA PHE A 44 -23.68 26.81 6.55
C PHE A 44 -24.44 28.06 7.04
N VAL A 45 -25.74 27.96 7.31
CA VAL A 45 -26.55 29.07 7.84
C VAL A 45 -26.04 29.51 9.21
N LEU A 46 -25.73 28.57 10.12
CA LEU A 46 -25.22 28.89 11.45
C LEU A 46 -23.87 29.63 11.39
N MET A 47 -22.99 29.24 10.48
CA MET A 47 -21.66 29.83 10.38
C MET A 47 -21.66 31.16 9.62
N GLU A 48 -22.27 31.21 8.43
CA GLU A 48 -22.14 32.35 7.52
C GLU A 48 -23.20 33.42 7.73
N ILE A 49 -24.42 33.02 8.12
CA ILE A 49 -25.53 33.98 8.29
C ILE A 49 -25.65 34.41 9.75
N LEU A 50 -25.49 33.46 10.69
CA LEU A 50 -25.62 33.71 12.12
C LEU A 50 -24.28 33.97 12.83
N PHE A 51 -23.16 33.90 12.09
CA PHE A 51 -21.79 34.17 12.59
C PHE A 51 -21.36 33.31 13.80
N ILE A 52 -21.95 32.12 13.96
CA ILE A 52 -21.62 31.16 15.03
C ILE A 52 -20.48 30.24 14.57
N HIS A 53 -19.24 30.72 14.73
CA HIS A 53 -18.05 30.01 14.26
C HIS A 53 -17.79 28.67 15.00
N SER A 54 -18.32 28.49 16.21
CA SER A 54 -18.23 27.21 16.94
C SER A 54 -19.13 26.11 16.36
N ALA A 55 -20.08 26.44 15.50
CA ALA A 55 -20.98 25.47 14.86
C ALA A 55 -20.25 24.49 13.94
N GLY A 56 -19.00 24.77 13.55
CA GLY A 56 -18.18 23.86 12.75
C GLY A 56 -17.96 22.49 13.38
N VAL A 57 -18.07 22.38 14.72
CA VAL A 57 -18.00 21.07 15.41
C VAL A 57 -19.10 20.10 14.94
N LEU A 58 -20.23 20.62 14.46
CA LEU A 58 -21.35 19.81 13.97
C LEU A 58 -21.05 19.06 12.66
N PHE A 59 -19.95 19.39 11.94
CA PHE A 59 -19.52 18.61 10.78
C PHE A 59 -19.25 17.14 11.12
N ILE A 60 -19.01 16.79 12.39
CA ILE A 60 -18.88 15.41 12.86
C ILE A 60 -20.16 14.58 12.69
N ILE A 61 -21.33 15.22 12.56
CA ILE A 61 -22.62 14.56 12.35
C ILE A 61 -22.70 13.96 10.94
N ILE A 62 -22.07 14.57 9.94
CA ILE A 62 -22.09 14.11 8.55
C ILE A 62 -21.48 12.70 8.38
N PRO A 63 -20.24 12.41 8.85
CA PRO A 63 -19.69 11.06 8.76
C PRO A 63 -20.49 10.04 9.59
N LEU A 64 -21.14 10.45 10.68
CA LEU A 64 -22.04 9.58 11.44
C LEU A 64 -23.28 9.19 10.61
N ILE A 65 -23.95 10.16 9.98
CA ILE A 65 -25.10 9.90 9.08
C ILE A 65 -24.68 8.98 7.93
N TRP A 66 -23.52 9.25 7.32
CA TRP A 66 -22.96 8.42 6.25
C TRP A 66 -22.76 6.97 6.69
N LEU A 67 -22.14 6.75 7.85
CA LEU A 67 -21.87 5.42 8.37
C LEU A 67 -23.19 4.66 8.67
N ILE A 68 -24.17 5.33 9.27
CA ILE A 68 -25.50 4.75 9.54
C ILE A 68 -26.18 4.34 8.22
N SER A 69 -26.16 5.22 7.21
CA SER A 69 -26.75 4.95 5.90
C SER A 69 -26.09 3.75 5.21
N LEU A 70 -24.76 3.67 5.27
CA LEU A 70 -23.97 2.58 4.71
C LEU A 70 -24.33 1.25 5.37
N VAL A 71 -24.36 1.20 6.70
CA VAL A 71 -24.70 -0.03 7.44
C VAL A 71 -26.11 -0.50 7.11
N ASP A 72 -27.10 0.39 7.11
CA ASP A 72 -28.49 0.05 6.76
C ASP A 72 -28.58 -0.54 5.34
N SER A 73 -27.90 0.10 4.38
CA SER A 73 -27.87 -0.39 3.00
C SER A 73 -27.26 -1.80 2.88
N MET A 74 -26.20 -2.10 3.66
CA MET A 74 -25.54 -3.40 3.65
C MET A 74 -26.41 -4.51 4.26
N ILE A 75 -27.15 -4.19 5.33
CA ILE A 75 -28.11 -5.11 5.95
C ILE A 75 -29.23 -5.47 4.96
N ILE A 76 -29.79 -4.47 4.26
CA ILE A 76 -30.85 -4.68 3.27
C ILE A 76 -30.35 -5.50 2.08
N ALA A 77 -29.15 -5.17 1.56
CA ALA A 77 -28.54 -5.95 0.48
C ALA A 77 -28.32 -7.41 0.87
N ASN A 78 -27.91 -7.67 2.11
CA ASN A 78 -27.76 -9.03 2.62
C ASN A 78 -29.10 -9.78 2.67
N ARG A 79 -30.15 -9.12 3.18
CA ARG A 79 -31.50 -9.71 3.25
C ARG A 79 -32.04 -10.07 1.86
N ILE A 80 -31.93 -9.15 0.89
CA ILE A 80 -32.38 -9.38 -0.50
C ILE A 80 -31.62 -10.55 -1.13
N ASN A 81 -30.32 -10.64 -0.88
CA ASN A 81 -29.49 -11.68 -1.49
C ASN A 81 -29.70 -13.07 -0.87
N ASN A 82 -30.19 -13.16 0.37
CA ASN A 82 -30.57 -14.43 0.98
C ASN A 82 -31.93 -14.92 0.46
N MET A 83 -32.88 -14.01 0.19
CA MET A 83 -34.19 -14.36 -0.37
C MET A 83 -34.12 -14.85 -1.83
N ASP A 84 -33.18 -14.33 -2.64
CA ASP A 84 -33.04 -14.76 -4.06
C ASP A 84 -32.33 -16.13 -4.20
N VAL A 85 -31.77 -16.70 -3.12
CA VAL A 85 -31.16 -18.04 -3.13
C VAL A 85 -32.22 -19.14 -3.12
N GLU A 86 -33.42 -18.87 -2.63
CA GLU A 86 -34.52 -19.84 -2.53
C GLU A 86 -35.32 -20.00 -3.85
N ASP A 87 -35.21 -19.04 -4.79
CA ASP A 87 -36.01 -18.98 -6.02
C ASP A 87 -35.15 -19.36 -7.26
N GLY A 88 -34.87 -20.66 -7.39
CA GLY A 88 -33.93 -21.22 -8.36
C GLY A 88 -34.38 -21.17 -9.81
N ASN A 89 -33.68 -20.38 -10.64
CA ASN A 89 -33.82 -20.40 -12.10
C ASN A 89 -32.42 -20.37 -12.76
N GLU A 90 -31.99 -21.45 -13.41
CA GLU A 90 -30.60 -21.70 -13.86
C GLU A 90 -30.04 -20.60 -14.80
N LYS A 91 -30.83 -20.09 -15.76
CA LYS A 91 -30.40 -18.98 -16.63
C LYS A 91 -30.15 -17.68 -15.87
N ARG A 92 -30.88 -17.47 -14.77
CA ARG A 92 -30.68 -16.32 -13.87
C ARG A 92 -29.43 -16.53 -13.01
N GLN A 93 -29.14 -17.77 -12.65
CA GLN A 93 -27.96 -18.17 -11.89
C GLN A 93 -26.66 -17.86 -12.67
N VAL A 94 -26.59 -18.21 -13.96
CA VAL A 94 -25.42 -17.92 -14.82
C VAL A 94 -25.15 -16.41 -14.91
N ASN A 95 -26.17 -15.60 -15.25
CA ASN A 95 -26.02 -14.14 -15.29
C ASN A 95 -25.65 -13.55 -13.91
N SER A 96 -26.14 -14.13 -12.82
CA SER A 96 -25.82 -13.67 -11.46
C SER A 96 -24.38 -13.98 -11.05
N LEU A 97 -23.82 -15.09 -11.53
CA LEU A 97 -22.43 -15.46 -11.30
C LEU A 97 -21.49 -14.52 -12.02
N GLU A 98 -21.76 -14.20 -13.29
CA GLU A 98 -20.99 -13.19 -14.04
C GLU A 98 -21.03 -11.81 -13.37
N LEU A 99 -22.22 -11.36 -12.95
CA LEU A 99 -22.35 -10.10 -12.21
C LEU A 99 -21.54 -10.15 -10.91
N THR A 100 -21.57 -11.25 -10.17
CA THR A 100 -20.81 -11.38 -8.91
C THR A 100 -19.30 -11.35 -9.18
N LYS A 101 -18.82 -11.99 -10.25
CA LYS A 101 -17.41 -11.94 -10.70
C LYS A 101 -16.99 -10.51 -11.06
N GLN A 102 -17.78 -9.81 -11.87
CA GLN A 102 -17.50 -8.41 -12.24
C GLN A 102 -17.48 -7.49 -11.01
N ASN A 103 -18.43 -7.68 -10.09
CA ASN A 103 -18.45 -6.93 -8.85
C ASN A 103 -17.20 -7.20 -8.02
N LYS A 104 -16.79 -8.46 -7.84
CA LYS A 104 -15.54 -8.82 -7.15
C LYS A 104 -14.33 -8.09 -7.73
N LYS A 105 -14.23 -8.03 -9.06
CA LYS A 105 -13.18 -7.29 -9.78
C LYS A 105 -13.19 -5.80 -9.50
N LEU A 106 -14.36 -5.17 -9.53
CA LEU A 106 -14.49 -3.76 -9.23
C LEU A 106 -14.22 -3.45 -7.74
N ILE A 107 -14.62 -4.31 -6.79
CA ILE A 107 -14.29 -4.11 -5.36
C ILE A 107 -12.79 -4.22 -5.13
N ALA A 108 -12.17 -5.24 -5.68
CA ALA A 108 -10.73 -5.44 -5.53
C ALA A 108 -9.97 -4.21 -6.05
N LEU A 109 -10.40 -3.68 -7.19
CA LEU A 109 -9.83 -2.47 -7.77
C LEU A 109 -10.10 -1.23 -6.90
N ALA A 110 -11.32 -1.05 -6.37
CA ALA A 110 -11.63 0.06 -5.48
C ALA A 110 -10.81 0.00 -4.18
N PHE A 111 -10.62 -1.19 -3.59
CA PHE A 111 -9.75 -1.38 -2.44
C PHE A 111 -8.28 -1.14 -2.78
N SER A 112 -7.82 -1.43 -4.01
CA SER A 112 -6.43 -1.18 -4.43
C SER A 112 -6.01 0.29 -4.46
N ILE A 113 -6.96 1.24 -4.34
CA ILE A 113 -6.67 2.65 -4.10
C ILE A 113 -5.83 2.80 -2.82
N ILE A 114 -6.14 2.02 -1.79
CA ILE A 114 -5.28 1.88 -0.62
C ILE A 114 -4.22 0.82 -0.97
N PRO A 115 -2.93 1.18 -0.97
CA PRO A 115 -1.86 0.25 -1.33
C PRO A 115 -1.95 -1.02 -0.49
N GLY A 116 -1.98 -2.19 -1.14
CA GLY A 116 -2.08 -3.51 -0.49
C GLY A 116 -3.47 -3.96 -0.05
N ALA A 117 -4.47 -3.07 0.05
CA ALA A 117 -5.82 -3.48 0.48
C ALA A 117 -6.58 -4.28 -0.59
N GLY A 118 -6.30 -4.04 -1.88
CA GLY A 118 -6.85 -4.83 -2.99
C GLY A 118 -6.48 -6.31 -2.90
N HIS A 119 -5.21 -6.61 -2.60
CA HIS A 119 -4.71 -7.97 -2.35
C HIS A 119 -5.38 -8.62 -1.14
N MET A 120 -5.50 -7.88 -0.02
CA MET A 120 -6.17 -8.40 1.18
C MET A 120 -7.64 -8.74 0.91
N TYR A 121 -8.33 -7.93 0.10
CA TYR A 121 -9.71 -8.20 -0.31
C TYR A 121 -9.83 -9.50 -1.14
N LEU A 122 -8.81 -9.83 -1.94
CA LEU A 122 -8.75 -11.09 -2.68
C LEU A 122 -8.38 -12.31 -1.81
N GLY A 123 -8.09 -12.11 -0.52
CA GLY A 123 -7.64 -13.15 0.40
C GLY A 123 -6.12 -13.33 0.46
N LEU A 124 -5.36 -12.48 -0.23
CA LEU A 124 -3.89 -12.49 -0.27
C LEU A 124 -3.33 -11.59 0.85
N GLN A 125 -3.50 -12.06 2.08
CA GLN A 125 -3.21 -11.30 3.30
C GLN A 125 -1.71 -10.95 3.39
N ARG A 126 -0.82 -11.92 3.13
CA ARG A 126 0.63 -11.71 3.25
C ARG A 126 1.13 -10.71 2.21
N GLN A 127 0.68 -10.85 0.97
CA GLN A 127 1.06 -9.93 -0.11
C GLN A 127 0.54 -8.51 0.13
N GLY A 128 -0.73 -8.40 0.53
CA GLY A 128 -1.34 -7.11 0.83
C GLY A 128 -0.65 -6.40 1.98
N LEU A 129 -0.34 -7.12 3.06
CA LEU A 129 0.39 -6.57 4.19
C LEU A 129 1.81 -6.15 3.80
N GLN A 130 2.54 -6.95 3.02
CA GLN A 130 3.89 -6.61 2.58
C GLN A 130 3.91 -5.35 1.70
N LEU A 131 2.95 -5.22 0.79
CA LEU A 131 2.82 -4.05 -0.07
C LEU A 131 2.42 -2.80 0.75
N MET A 132 1.50 -2.94 1.71
CA MET A 132 1.15 -1.90 2.68
C MET A 132 2.39 -1.44 3.45
N THR A 133 3.09 -2.38 4.09
CA THR A 133 4.28 -2.09 4.88
C THR A 133 5.32 -1.40 4.02
N MET A 134 5.61 -1.88 2.81
CA MET A 134 6.58 -1.25 1.91
C MET A 134 6.19 0.19 1.54
N PHE A 135 4.94 0.41 1.14
CA PHE A 135 4.47 1.74 0.75
C PHE A 135 4.55 2.73 1.92
N PHE A 136 4.00 2.37 3.07
CA PHE A 136 4.00 3.25 4.25
C PHE A 136 5.39 3.41 4.86
N PHE A 137 6.24 2.38 4.78
CA PHE A 137 7.63 2.47 5.22
C PHE A 137 8.41 3.47 4.39
N ILE A 138 8.29 3.43 3.06
CA ILE A 138 8.97 4.40 2.18
C ILE A 138 8.39 5.80 2.40
N LEU A 139 7.07 5.94 2.59
CA LEU A 139 6.44 7.22 2.93
C LEU A 139 7.00 7.79 4.24
N PHE A 140 7.06 6.98 5.29
CA PHE A 140 7.64 7.34 6.59
C PHE A 140 9.12 7.73 6.46
N PHE A 141 9.93 6.95 5.74
CA PHE A 141 11.35 7.25 5.54
C PHE A 141 11.56 8.51 4.71
N THR A 142 10.73 8.74 3.69
CA THR A 142 10.78 9.93 2.85
C THR A 142 10.57 11.19 3.68
N ASP A 143 9.58 11.18 4.57
CA ASP A 143 9.32 12.28 5.50
C ASP A 143 10.42 12.41 6.56
N ALA A 144 10.76 11.30 7.25
CA ALA A 144 11.71 11.29 8.35
C ALA A 144 13.12 11.76 7.92
N LEU A 145 13.59 11.33 6.74
CA LEU A 145 14.89 11.71 6.19
C LEU A 145 14.81 12.96 5.30
N ARG A 146 13.61 13.48 5.03
CA ARG A 146 13.33 14.58 4.08
C ARG A 146 13.91 14.31 2.68
N LEU A 147 13.85 13.07 2.21
CA LEU A 147 14.37 12.65 0.92
C LEU A 147 13.30 12.78 -0.17
N SER A 148 13.10 14.00 -0.68
CA SER A 148 12.05 14.29 -1.65
C SER A 148 12.08 13.43 -2.92
N PHE A 149 13.25 12.91 -3.34
CA PHE A 149 13.36 12.06 -4.53
C PHE A 149 12.68 10.69 -4.35
N LEU A 150 12.53 10.18 -3.12
CA LEU A 150 11.84 8.91 -2.85
C LEU A 150 10.33 9.01 -3.11
N MET A 151 9.76 10.21 -3.16
CA MET A 151 8.35 10.42 -3.53
C MET A 151 8.03 9.88 -4.93
N PHE A 152 9.01 9.83 -5.84
CA PHE A 152 8.78 9.24 -7.17
C PHE A 152 8.54 7.73 -7.14
N ILE A 153 9.06 7.03 -6.13
CA ILE A 153 8.92 5.57 -5.99
C ILE A 153 7.51 5.20 -5.47
N LEU A 154 6.87 6.07 -4.68
CA LEU A 154 5.54 5.82 -4.10
C LEU A 154 4.48 5.53 -5.19
N PRO A 155 4.30 6.37 -6.23
CA PRO A 155 3.37 6.08 -7.32
C PRO A 155 3.69 4.77 -8.04
N VAL A 156 4.97 4.44 -8.24
CA VAL A 156 5.39 3.21 -8.93
C VAL A 156 4.95 1.98 -8.15
N ILE A 157 5.19 1.95 -6.83
CA ILE A 157 4.76 0.86 -5.95
C ILE A 157 3.23 0.75 -5.90
N TRP A 158 2.55 1.90 -5.87
CA TRP A 158 1.09 1.94 -5.86
C TRP A 158 0.49 1.38 -7.17
N PHE A 159 0.96 1.85 -8.33
CA PHE A 159 0.54 1.33 -9.63
C PHE A 159 0.82 -0.17 -9.75
N PHE A 160 1.99 -0.63 -9.31
CA PHE A 160 2.31 -2.05 -9.24
C PHE A 160 1.23 -2.81 -8.45
N GLY A 161 0.84 -2.30 -7.28
CA GLY A 161 -0.24 -2.89 -6.47
C GLY A 161 -1.59 -2.97 -7.18
N VAL A 162 -1.99 -1.89 -7.84
CA VAL A 162 -3.25 -1.81 -8.58
C VAL A 162 -3.26 -2.81 -9.75
N PHE A 163 -2.19 -2.85 -10.55
CA PHE A 163 -2.09 -3.76 -11.69
C PHE A 163 -1.97 -5.23 -11.26
N ASP A 164 -1.24 -5.52 -10.19
CA ASP A 164 -1.11 -6.87 -9.66
C ASP A 164 -2.45 -7.37 -9.11
N THR A 165 -3.23 -6.51 -8.43
CA THR A 165 -4.61 -6.82 -8.02
C THR A 165 -5.50 -7.09 -9.24
N LEU A 166 -5.40 -6.26 -10.29
CA LEU A 166 -6.19 -6.41 -11.52
C LEU A 166 -5.90 -7.74 -12.23
N LYS A 167 -4.63 -8.16 -12.26
CA LYS A 167 -4.22 -9.44 -12.81
C LYS A 167 -4.81 -10.58 -11.98
N LYS A 168 -4.61 -10.56 -10.66
CA LYS A 168 -5.03 -11.64 -9.75
C LYS A 168 -6.55 -11.78 -9.59
N VAL A 169 -7.32 -10.72 -9.81
CA VAL A 169 -8.79 -10.83 -9.82
C VAL A 169 -9.34 -11.31 -11.17
N SER A 170 -8.56 -11.20 -12.24
CA SER A 170 -8.92 -11.69 -13.58
C SER A 170 -8.46 -13.12 -13.81
N ASP A 171 -7.41 -13.55 -13.10
CA ASP A 171 -6.92 -14.92 -13.11
C ASP A 171 -7.83 -15.79 -12.22
N GLU A 172 -8.52 -16.77 -12.81
CA GLU A 172 -9.54 -17.58 -12.11
C GLU A 172 -8.94 -18.64 -11.17
N GLY A 173 -7.60 -18.75 -11.12
CA GLY A 173 -6.88 -19.65 -10.23
C GLY A 173 -6.88 -19.18 -8.78
N ALA A 174 -6.79 -20.14 -7.85
CA ALA A 174 -6.46 -19.86 -6.46
C ALA A 174 -5.01 -19.34 -6.39
N SER A 175 -4.82 -18.04 -6.64
CA SER A 175 -3.54 -17.38 -6.44
C SER A 175 -3.10 -17.63 -5.00
N LYS A 176 -1.98 -18.35 -4.84
CA LYS A 176 -1.44 -18.67 -3.53
C LYS A 176 -0.96 -17.40 -2.85
N ASP A 177 -1.18 -17.31 -1.54
CA ASP A 177 -0.69 -16.22 -0.70
C ASP A 177 0.80 -16.41 -0.41
N GLU A 178 1.59 -16.25 -1.47
CA GLU A 178 3.05 -16.32 -1.46
C GLU A 178 3.64 -14.93 -1.19
N ASP A 179 4.84 -14.88 -0.61
CA ASP A 179 5.50 -13.61 -0.36
C ASP A 179 5.79 -12.87 -1.68
N ILE A 180 5.68 -11.54 -1.68
CA ILE A 180 6.13 -10.75 -2.84
C ILE A 180 7.61 -11.05 -3.08
N ILE A 181 8.04 -11.08 -4.35
CA ILE A 181 9.41 -11.48 -4.75
C ILE A 181 10.48 -10.76 -3.89
N PHE A 182 10.30 -9.47 -3.64
CA PHE A 182 11.20 -8.68 -2.80
C PHE A 182 11.30 -9.19 -1.35
N PHE A 183 10.17 -9.54 -0.72
CA PHE A 183 10.14 -10.04 0.65
C PHE A 183 10.59 -11.49 0.75
N SER A 184 10.33 -12.31 -0.28
CA SER A 184 10.88 -13.66 -0.40
C SER A 184 12.41 -13.66 -0.52
N TRP A 185 13.00 -12.67 -1.20
CA TRP A 185 14.46 -12.49 -1.26
C TRP A 185 15.05 -12.07 0.10
N ILE A 186 14.30 -11.31 0.88
CA ILE A 186 14.69 -10.94 2.26
C ILE A 186 14.57 -12.15 3.20
N ASN A 187 13.50 -12.94 3.10
CA ASN A 187 13.18 -14.05 4.01
C ASN A 187 13.70 -15.43 3.56
N GLY A 188 14.25 -15.56 2.36
CA GLY A 188 14.68 -16.83 1.77
C GLY A 188 15.86 -17.49 2.48
N ASP A 189 15.58 -18.67 3.02
CA ASP A 189 16.42 -19.82 3.42
C ASP A 189 17.73 -19.61 4.19
N ARG A 190 17.58 -19.64 5.52
CA ARG A 190 18.24 -20.42 6.61
C ARG A 190 19.75 -20.72 6.60
N HIS A 191 20.52 -20.54 5.54
CA HIS A 191 21.98 -20.83 5.52
C HIS A 191 22.87 -19.57 5.54
N TRP A 192 22.27 -18.36 5.50
CA TRP A 192 22.99 -17.06 5.47
C TRP A 192 22.53 -16.09 6.58
N GLU A 193 22.14 -16.61 7.75
CA GLU A 193 21.50 -15.80 8.81
C GLU A 193 22.47 -14.91 9.62
N ILE A 194 23.78 -15.19 9.60
CA ILE A 194 24.74 -14.53 10.49
C ILE A 194 25.13 -13.11 10.00
N GLY A 195 24.96 -12.82 8.70
CA GLY A 195 25.30 -11.53 8.09
C GLY A 195 24.14 -10.52 8.00
N LYS A 196 22.91 -10.99 7.69
CA LYS A 196 21.74 -10.12 7.43
C LYS A 196 21.31 -9.29 8.64
N ASN A 197 21.28 -9.91 9.83
CA ASN A 197 20.86 -9.23 11.06
C ASN A 197 21.85 -8.12 11.48
N LYS A 198 23.14 -8.33 11.22
CA LYS A 198 24.18 -7.32 11.44
C LYS A 198 24.02 -6.15 10.48
N ILE A 199 23.75 -6.42 9.20
CA ILE A 199 23.55 -5.37 8.19
C ILE A 199 22.30 -4.53 8.49
N LEU A 200 21.18 -5.18 8.85
CA LEU A 200 19.97 -4.48 9.29
C LEU A 200 20.22 -3.65 10.55
N GLY A 201 20.98 -4.20 11.52
CA GLY A 201 21.38 -3.48 12.74
C GLY A 201 22.24 -2.25 12.44
N TYR A 202 23.30 -2.39 11.63
CA TYR A 202 24.12 -1.25 11.20
C TYR A 202 23.32 -0.21 10.42
N GLY A 203 22.41 -0.66 9.53
CA GLY A 203 21.51 0.22 8.80
C GLY A 203 20.65 1.07 9.73
N LEU A 204 20.08 0.46 10.78
CA LEU A 204 19.24 1.14 11.74
C LEU A 204 20.03 2.11 12.64
N ILE A 205 21.26 1.76 13.03
CA ILE A 205 22.16 2.64 13.79
C ILE A 205 22.56 3.87 12.96
N ILE A 206 22.98 3.66 11.71
CA ILE A 206 23.35 4.75 10.79
C ILE A 206 22.15 5.66 10.54
N LEU A 207 20.97 5.07 10.32
CA LEU A 207 19.73 5.80 10.16
C LEU A 207 19.39 6.66 11.38
N GLY A 208 19.49 6.10 12.58
CA GLY A 208 19.26 6.80 13.83
C GLY A 208 20.21 7.99 14.01
N LEU A 209 21.49 7.81 13.68
CA LEU A 209 22.48 8.88 13.72
C LEU A 209 22.12 10.02 12.75
N ILE A 210 21.72 9.69 11.52
CA ILE A 210 21.29 10.67 10.50
C ILE A 210 20.07 11.45 10.99
N LEU A 211 19.09 10.79 11.60
CA LEU A 211 17.89 11.45 12.11
C LEU A 211 18.21 12.41 13.27
N ILE A 212 19.03 11.99 14.23
CA ILE A 212 19.47 12.85 15.33
C ILE A 212 20.24 14.06 14.78
N PHE A 213 21.15 13.83 13.84
CA PHE A 213 21.94 14.90 13.25
C PHE A 213 21.07 15.90 12.48
N ASN A 214 20.17 15.40 11.63
CA ASN A 214 19.32 16.23 10.79
C ASN A 214 18.25 16.99 11.57
N ARG A 215 17.63 16.34 12.56
CA ARG A 215 16.46 16.89 13.26
C ARG A 215 16.79 17.59 14.57
N VAL A 216 17.94 17.28 15.17
CA VAL A 216 18.38 17.87 16.46
C VAL A 216 19.64 18.71 16.27
N ALA A 217 20.71 18.16 15.70
CA ALA A 217 21.98 18.88 15.63
C ALA A 217 21.96 20.07 14.66
N LEU A 218 21.43 19.89 13.43
CA LEU A 218 21.40 20.97 12.43
C LEU A 218 20.57 22.19 12.87
N PRO A 219 19.36 22.06 13.46
CA PRO A 219 18.61 23.21 13.97
C PRO A 219 19.33 23.93 15.11
N LEU A 220 20.00 23.20 16.01
CA LEU A 220 20.77 23.80 17.12
C LEU A 220 21.98 24.58 16.61
N ILE A 221 22.66 24.07 15.58
CA ILE A 221 23.78 24.76 14.93
C ILE A 221 23.28 25.96 14.10
N GLY A 222 22.10 25.85 13.50
CA GLY A 222 21.40 26.93 12.79
C GLY A 222 20.95 28.09 13.69
N GLN A 223 21.05 27.97 15.01
CA GLN A 223 20.91 29.12 15.91
C GLN A 223 22.14 30.03 15.86
N TYR A 224 23.32 29.49 15.50
CA TYR A 224 24.58 30.22 15.39
C TYR A 224 24.97 30.55 13.94
N ILE A 225 24.37 29.86 12.96
CA ILE A 225 24.67 30.01 11.52
C ILE A 225 23.37 30.31 10.76
N SER A 226 23.41 31.16 9.72
CA SER A 226 22.20 31.57 9.00
C SER A 226 21.38 30.40 8.44
N TRP A 227 20.05 30.53 8.48
CA TRP A 227 19.07 29.50 8.06
C TRP A 227 19.33 28.90 6.67
N THR A 228 19.93 29.68 5.76
CA THR A 228 20.25 29.27 4.39
C THR A 228 21.33 28.20 4.34
N ILE A 229 22.35 28.29 5.21
CA ILE A 229 23.51 27.37 5.21
C ILE A 229 23.11 26.00 5.78
N SER A 230 22.19 25.96 6.74
CA SER A 230 21.68 24.71 7.32
C SER A 230 21.02 23.79 6.29
N ASN A 231 20.31 24.35 5.30
CA ASN A 231 19.69 23.58 4.22
C ASN A 231 20.73 22.97 3.26
N TYR A 232 21.78 23.71 2.91
CA TYR A 232 22.86 23.18 2.06
C TYR A 232 23.66 22.07 2.77
N LEU A 233 23.90 22.20 4.08
CA LEU A 233 24.53 21.16 4.90
C LEU A 233 23.73 19.86 4.90
N GLN A 234 22.40 19.95 4.98
CA GLN A 234 21.53 18.77 4.92
C GLN A 234 21.68 18.05 3.57
N THR A 235 21.59 18.78 2.45
CA THR A 235 21.74 18.19 1.10
C THR A 235 23.14 17.61 0.88
N ALA A 236 24.18 18.30 1.36
CA ALA A 236 25.57 17.85 1.23
C ALA A 236 25.83 16.53 1.97
N LEU A 237 25.27 16.37 3.18
CA LEU A 237 25.44 15.15 3.97
C LEU A 237 24.74 13.95 3.33
N ILE A 238 23.52 14.15 2.81
CA ILE A 238 22.78 13.11 2.08
C ILE A 238 23.57 12.69 0.85
N ALA A 239 24.07 13.65 0.05
CA ALA A 239 24.90 13.36 -1.11
C ALA A 239 26.17 12.58 -0.74
N PHE A 240 26.85 12.97 0.34
CA PHE A 240 28.02 12.27 0.85
C PHE A 240 27.70 10.81 1.24
N LEU A 241 26.56 10.58 1.89
CA LEU A 241 26.11 9.24 2.27
C LEU A 241 25.82 8.36 1.05
N PHE A 242 25.19 8.93 0.02
CA PHE A 242 24.95 8.23 -1.26
C PHE A 242 26.24 7.89 -1.99
N ILE A 243 27.21 8.81 -2.02
CA ILE A 243 28.52 8.58 -2.65
C ILE A 243 29.27 7.47 -1.91
N LEU A 244 29.33 7.51 -0.58
CA LEU A 244 29.93 6.45 0.23
C LEU A 244 29.21 5.11 0.03
N GLY A 245 27.87 5.12 0.00
CA GLY A 245 27.07 3.93 -0.29
C GLY A 245 27.36 3.34 -1.66
N GLY A 246 27.43 4.18 -2.69
CA GLY A 246 27.76 3.77 -4.07
C GLY A 246 29.18 3.21 -4.19
N ILE A 247 30.17 3.87 -3.59
CA ILE A 247 31.57 3.40 -3.58
C ILE A 247 31.68 2.06 -2.86
N LYS A 248 31.02 1.90 -1.71
CA LYS A 248 31.01 0.63 -0.96
C LYS A 248 30.34 -0.51 -1.74
N LEU A 249 29.29 -0.22 -2.51
CA LEU A 249 28.63 -1.20 -3.37
C LEU A 249 29.57 -1.69 -4.49
N LEU A 250 30.37 -0.78 -5.07
CA LEU A 250 31.35 -1.11 -6.11
C LEU A 250 32.52 -1.96 -5.60
N LEU A 251 32.89 -1.83 -4.32
CA LEU A 251 34.02 -2.54 -3.70
C LEU A 251 33.64 -3.92 -3.11
N GLY A 252 32.35 -4.27 -3.10
CA GLY A 252 31.81 -5.43 -2.37
C GLY A 252 31.81 -6.78 -3.09
N SER A 253 32.37 -6.89 -4.31
CA SER A 253 32.56 -8.20 -4.96
C SER A 253 33.97 -8.71 -4.68
N LYS A 254 34.14 -9.43 -3.58
CA LYS A 254 35.31 -10.29 -3.41
C LYS A 254 34.82 -11.67 -2.97
N GLU A 255 34.73 -12.58 -3.95
CA GLU A 255 34.55 -14.01 -3.73
C GLU A 255 35.67 -14.51 -2.79
N GLU A 256 35.27 -15.13 -1.69
CA GLU A 256 36.08 -16.13 -1.01
C GLU A 256 36.23 -17.34 -1.95
N LYS A 257 37.45 -17.63 -2.38
CA LYS A 257 37.83 -18.98 -2.79
C LYS A 257 38.94 -19.46 -1.90
N SER A 258 38.56 -20.32 -0.95
CA SER A 258 39.43 -21.25 -0.27
C SER A 258 39.52 -22.53 -1.09
N GLY A 259 40.74 -23.06 -1.26
CA GLY A 259 40.98 -24.50 -1.38
C GLY A 259 41.12 -25.11 -2.77
N GLU A 260 42.33 -25.66 -2.99
CA GLU A 260 42.63 -26.97 -3.58
C GLU A 260 43.21 -27.10 -5.01
N LYS A 261 44.12 -28.08 -5.12
CA LYS A 261 44.98 -28.57 -6.22
C LYS A 261 46.35 -27.86 -6.32
N GLY A 262 47.50 -28.50 -6.04
CA GLY A 262 47.82 -29.93 -6.03
C GLY A 262 48.10 -30.42 -7.45
N GLU A 263 49.36 -30.82 -7.69
CA GLU A 263 49.93 -31.47 -8.89
C GLU A 263 50.18 -30.62 -10.14
N GLU A 264 51.45 -30.29 -10.39
CA GLU A 264 52.26 -30.91 -11.47
C GLU A 264 53.67 -30.30 -11.45
N ASN A 265 54.66 -31.10 -11.07
CA ASN A 265 56.07 -30.74 -11.17
C ASN A 265 56.83 -31.98 -11.66
N GLY A 266 57.49 -31.85 -12.81
CA GLY A 266 58.58 -32.74 -13.22
C GLY A 266 58.23 -33.77 -14.30
N GLY A 267 58.54 -33.45 -15.55
CA GLY A 267 58.49 -34.42 -16.65
C GLY A 267 58.95 -33.88 -18.00
N SER A 268 60.10 -33.21 -18.08
CA SER A 268 60.75 -32.94 -19.37
C SER A 268 61.92 -33.90 -19.59
N SER A 269 61.71 -34.96 -20.37
CA SER A 269 62.81 -35.63 -21.06
C SER A 269 62.34 -36.25 -22.37
N LEU A 270 63.14 -35.97 -23.39
CA LEU A 270 63.40 -36.74 -24.60
C LEU A 270 62.54 -36.53 -25.85
N CYS A 271 63.29 -36.56 -26.96
CA CYS A 271 62.95 -36.64 -28.38
C CYS A 271 62.85 -35.30 -29.12
N GLU A 272 63.48 -35.07 -30.27
CA GLU A 272 64.42 -35.82 -31.13
C GLU A 272 64.73 -34.86 -32.29
N SER A 273 65.99 -34.73 -32.71
CA SER A 273 66.34 -34.11 -33.99
C SER A 273 67.38 -35.01 -34.65
N GLY A 274 66.88 -35.90 -35.50
CA GLY A 274 67.67 -36.62 -36.48
C GLY A 274 67.86 -35.78 -37.74
N GLU A 275 69.08 -35.93 -38.28
CA GLU A 275 69.54 -35.68 -39.66
C GLU A 275 69.59 -34.23 -40.19
#